data_AF-A0A9X0BA32-F1
#
_entry.id   AF-A0A9X0BA32-F1
#
_cell.length_a   1.000
_cell.length_b   1.000
_cell.length_c   1.000
_cell.angle_alpha   90.00
_cell.angle_beta   90.00
_cell.angle_gamma   90.00
#
_symmetry.space_group_name_H-M   'P 1'
#
loop_
_entity.id
_entity.type
_entity.pdbx_description
1 polymer ?
#
loop_
_entity_poly.entity_id
_entity_poly.type
_entity_poly.pdbx_seq_one_letter_code
_entity_poly.pdbx_strand_id
1 'polypeptide(L)'
;MESSEEAQKQRSRAHRRKTPVGLVGVGCVTHCLDDVRHGLRWAEETSPETYEKALGDAVRGSLRYEVEEILMYLLDEENATVGYLNPQRLFDMKSKPLWLEAVERGWDAGQLGSTFSHENLRFLDLACKDLDLVRCLSTMGRNRRWQNR
;
A
#
# COMPACT_ATOMS: atom_id res chain seq x y z
N MET A 1 -25.70 16.06 -19.58
CA MET A 1 -25.10 16.65 -18.35
C MET A 1 -23.74 16.02 -17.99
N GLU A 2 -23.27 14.96 -18.66
CA GLU A 2 -22.00 14.29 -18.37
C GLU A 2 -20.73 15.13 -18.69
N SER A 3 -20.81 16.07 -19.63
CA SER A 3 -19.66 16.86 -20.11
C SER A 3 -19.02 17.79 -19.05
N SER A 4 -19.76 18.20 -18.02
CA SER A 4 -19.25 19.13 -16.98
C SER A 4 -18.44 18.41 -15.90
N GLU A 5 -18.87 17.21 -15.48
CA GLU A 5 -18.18 16.44 -14.44
C GLU A 5 -16.84 15.88 -14.91
N GLU A 6 -16.76 15.40 -16.16
CA GLU A 6 -15.51 14.91 -16.74
C GLU A 6 -14.49 16.04 -16.89
N ALA A 7 -14.90 17.21 -17.34
CA ALA A 7 -14.02 18.38 -17.43
C ALA A 7 -13.48 18.81 -16.06
N GLN A 8 -14.32 18.74 -15.01
CA GLN A 8 -13.90 19.06 -13.65
C GLN A 8 -12.93 18.01 -13.08
N LYS A 9 -13.16 16.71 -13.35
CA LYS A 9 -12.23 15.61 -13.00
C LYS A 9 -10.88 15.78 -13.70
N GLN A 10 -10.88 16.16 -14.98
CA GLN A 10 -9.65 16.40 -15.74
C GLN A 10 -8.84 17.59 -15.20
N ARG A 11 -9.49 18.72 -14.90
CA ARG A 11 -8.82 19.90 -14.30
C ARG A 11 -8.22 19.59 -12.93
N SER A 12 -8.94 18.85 -12.09
CA SER A 12 -8.45 18.41 -10.78
C SER A 12 -7.21 17.51 -10.91
N ARG A 13 -7.23 16.55 -11.84
CA ARG A 13 -6.06 15.70 -12.14
C ARG A 13 -4.86 16.51 -12.62
N ALA A 14 -5.07 17.42 -13.57
CA ALA A 14 -4.00 18.27 -14.10
C ALA A 14 -3.37 19.15 -13.01
N HIS A 15 -4.17 19.64 -12.05
CA HIS A 15 -3.65 20.39 -10.91
C HIS A 15 -2.82 19.50 -9.96
N ARG A 16 -3.29 18.28 -9.66
CA ARG A 16 -2.56 17.34 -8.79
C ARG A 16 -1.18 16.95 -9.35
N ARG A 17 -1.06 16.79 -10.67
CA ARG A 17 0.23 16.49 -11.34
C ARG A 17 1.29 17.59 -11.19
N LYS A 18 0.95 18.76 -10.64
CA LYS A 18 1.89 19.87 -10.37
C LYS A 18 2.62 19.75 -9.03
N THR A 19 2.38 18.69 -8.28
CA THR A 19 3.07 18.41 -7.00
C THR A 19 3.53 16.96 -7.00
N PRO A 20 4.67 16.62 -6.35
CA PRO A 20 5.17 15.25 -6.33
C PRO A 20 4.14 14.27 -5.74
N VAL A 21 3.57 14.61 -4.57
CA VAL A 21 2.52 13.80 -3.91
C VAL A 21 1.26 13.66 -4.78
N GLY A 22 0.86 14.74 -5.46
CA GLY A 22 -0.31 14.70 -6.33
C GLY A 22 -0.07 13.86 -7.59
N LEU A 23 1.15 13.82 -8.12
CA LEU A 23 1.53 12.95 -9.23
C LEU A 23 1.48 11.47 -8.82
N VAL A 24 2.04 11.12 -7.65
CA VAL A 24 1.90 9.78 -7.05
C VAL A 24 0.44 9.37 -6.94
N GLY A 25 -0.40 10.24 -6.37
CA GLY A 25 -1.82 9.95 -6.21
C GLY A 25 -2.56 9.76 -7.54
N VAL A 26 -2.18 10.51 -8.59
CA VAL A 26 -2.71 10.28 -9.94
C VAL A 26 -2.24 8.94 -10.48
N GLY A 27 -0.95 8.62 -10.33
CA GLY A 27 -0.37 7.34 -10.74
C GLY A 27 -1.10 6.14 -10.14
N CYS A 28 -1.40 6.16 -8.83
CA CYS A 28 -2.20 5.11 -8.20
C CYS A 28 -3.63 5.01 -8.76
N VAL A 29 -4.30 6.15 -8.99
CA VAL A 29 -5.67 6.19 -9.55
C VAL A 29 -5.72 5.68 -10.99
N THR A 30 -4.67 5.96 -11.77
CA THR A 30 -4.60 5.58 -13.20
C THR A 30 -3.79 4.33 -13.44
N HIS A 31 -3.34 3.65 -12.37
CA HIS A 31 -2.53 2.43 -12.41
C HIS A 31 -1.23 2.64 -13.24
N CYS A 32 -0.65 3.83 -13.16
CA CYS A 32 0.55 4.22 -13.90
C CYS A 32 1.76 4.20 -12.96
N LEU A 33 2.53 3.11 -13.00
CA LEU A 33 3.74 2.94 -12.20
C LEU A 33 4.78 4.03 -12.49
N ASP A 34 4.91 4.45 -13.76
CA ASP A 34 5.87 5.50 -14.15
C ASP A 34 5.55 6.86 -13.53
N ASP A 35 4.26 7.23 -13.43
CA ASP A 35 3.85 8.46 -12.74
C ASP A 35 4.17 8.36 -11.23
N VAL A 36 4.02 7.18 -10.62
CA VAL A 36 4.42 6.97 -9.21
C VAL A 36 5.93 7.11 -9.04
N ARG A 37 6.73 6.41 -9.86
CA ARG A 37 8.20 6.50 -9.88
C ARG A 37 8.69 7.92 -10.08
N HIS A 38 8.06 8.66 -10.98
CA HIS A 38 8.40 10.06 -11.21
C HIS A 38 8.04 10.90 -9.99
N GLY A 39 6.83 10.74 -9.45
CA GLY A 39 6.36 11.49 -8.29
C GLY A 39 7.25 11.28 -7.05
N LEU A 40 7.72 10.06 -6.82
CA LEU A 40 8.64 9.74 -5.71
C LEU A 40 10.02 10.36 -5.90
N ARG A 41 10.63 10.23 -7.09
CA ARG A 41 11.92 10.88 -7.39
C ARG A 41 11.86 12.40 -7.22
N TRP A 42 10.78 13.02 -7.71
CA TRP A 42 10.56 14.44 -7.50
C TRP A 42 10.36 14.79 -6.01
N ALA A 43 9.69 13.93 -5.24
CA ALA A 43 9.52 14.12 -3.80
C ALA A 43 10.87 14.08 -3.06
N GLU A 44 11.74 13.13 -3.41
CA GLU A 44 13.10 12.96 -2.87
C GLU A 44 13.98 14.18 -3.13
N GLU A 45 13.94 14.73 -4.35
CA GLU A 45 14.65 15.96 -4.72
C GLU A 45 14.12 17.20 -3.96
N THR A 46 12.88 17.15 -3.47
CA THR A 46 12.24 18.27 -2.75
C THR A 46 12.65 18.29 -1.28
N SER A 47 12.36 17.23 -0.53
CA SER A 47 12.80 17.06 0.86
C SER A 47 12.53 15.64 1.37
N PRO A 48 13.25 15.17 2.40
CA PRO A 48 12.98 13.87 3.04
C PRO A 48 11.53 13.73 3.52
N GLU A 49 10.95 14.79 4.10
CA GLU A 49 9.57 14.78 4.60
C GLU A 49 8.55 14.69 3.46
N THR A 50 8.88 15.30 2.31
CA THR A 50 8.04 15.22 1.10
C THR A 50 8.07 13.82 0.51
N TYR A 51 9.24 13.19 0.49
CA TYR A 51 9.40 11.79 0.07
C TYR A 51 8.63 10.84 0.98
N GLU A 52 8.82 10.90 2.31
CA GLU A 52 8.08 10.01 3.23
C GLU A 52 6.57 10.16 3.08
N LYS A 53 6.08 11.40 2.92
CA LYS A 53 4.66 11.66 2.68
C LYS A 53 4.20 11.06 1.36
N ALA A 54 4.97 11.24 0.28
CA ALA A 54 4.65 10.69 -1.04
C ALA A 54 4.64 9.16 -1.01
N LEU A 55 5.61 8.53 -0.33
CA LEU A 55 5.72 7.09 -0.16
C LEU A 55 4.53 6.51 0.62
N GLY A 56 4.17 7.13 1.75
CA GLY A 56 2.99 6.74 2.52
C GLY A 56 1.68 6.91 1.75
N ASP A 57 1.55 7.97 0.93
CA ASP A 57 0.40 8.16 0.04
C ASP A 57 0.38 7.15 -1.10
N ALA A 58 1.54 6.74 -1.63
CA ALA A 58 1.66 5.70 -2.64
C ALA A 58 1.15 4.35 -2.10
N VAL A 59 1.59 3.94 -0.90
CA VAL A 59 1.15 2.69 -0.26
C VAL A 59 -0.35 2.71 0.04
N ARG A 60 -0.87 3.82 0.59
CA ARG A 60 -2.32 3.96 0.83
C ARG A 60 -3.13 3.98 -0.47
N GLY A 61 -2.58 4.60 -1.50
CA GLY A 61 -3.18 4.68 -2.84
C GLY A 61 -3.26 3.31 -3.50
N SER A 62 -2.16 2.57 -3.55
CA SER A 62 -2.11 1.22 -4.15
C SER A 62 -3.04 0.25 -3.42
N LEU A 63 -3.11 0.30 -2.08
CA LEU A 63 -4.07 -0.47 -1.29
C LEU A 63 -5.53 -0.08 -1.57
N ARG A 64 -5.83 1.21 -1.74
CA ARG A 64 -7.19 1.70 -2.00
C ARG A 64 -7.69 1.31 -3.38
N TYR A 65 -6.81 1.33 -4.37
CA TYR A 65 -7.14 1.05 -5.77
C TYR A 65 -6.73 -0.37 -6.20
N GLU A 66 -6.31 -1.21 -5.25
CA GLU A 66 -5.94 -2.62 -5.44
C GLU A 66 -4.88 -2.82 -6.54
N VAL A 67 -3.88 -1.92 -6.61
CA VAL A 67 -2.82 -1.94 -7.62
C VAL A 67 -1.59 -2.69 -7.10
N GLU A 68 -1.60 -4.01 -7.24
CA GLU A 68 -0.54 -4.91 -6.76
C GLU A 68 0.84 -4.56 -7.28
N GLU A 69 0.98 -4.31 -8.59
CA GLU A 69 2.26 -3.98 -9.22
C GLU A 69 2.94 -2.77 -8.55
N ILE A 70 2.16 -1.72 -8.28
CA ILE A 70 2.67 -0.51 -7.61
C ILE A 70 3.04 -0.85 -6.16
N LEU A 71 2.22 -1.62 -5.45
CA LEU A 71 2.54 -1.95 -4.06
C LEU A 71 3.79 -2.83 -3.93
N MET A 72 3.96 -3.82 -4.81
CA MET A 72 5.18 -4.64 -4.86
C MET A 72 6.40 -3.78 -5.13
N TYR A 73 6.35 -2.88 -6.12
CA TYR A 73 7.42 -1.91 -6.38
C TYR A 73 7.78 -1.09 -5.13
N LEU A 74 6.78 -0.56 -4.42
CA LEU A 74 7.00 0.26 -3.23
C LEU A 74 7.68 -0.52 -2.10
N LEU A 75 7.30 -1.78 -1.91
CA LEU A 75 7.92 -2.62 -0.90
C LEU A 75 9.33 -3.05 -1.33
N ASP A 76 9.50 -3.46 -2.60
CA ASP A 76 10.73 -4.04 -3.17
C ASP A 76 11.85 -3.05 -3.47
N GLU A 77 11.53 -2.00 -4.22
CA GLU A 77 12.53 -1.06 -4.71
C GLU A 77 12.64 0.16 -3.79
N GLU A 78 11.52 0.63 -3.25
CA GLU A 78 11.48 1.83 -2.39
C GLU A 78 11.58 1.52 -0.89
N ASN A 79 11.65 0.24 -0.52
CA ASN A 79 11.73 -0.22 0.87
C ASN A 79 10.66 0.42 1.79
N ALA A 80 9.45 0.60 1.27
CA ALA A 80 8.36 1.22 2.00
C ALA A 80 8.06 0.44 3.29
N THR A 81 7.84 1.17 4.38
CA THR A 81 7.53 0.54 5.66
C THR A 81 6.20 -0.21 5.60
N VAL A 82 6.25 -1.47 6.01
CA VAL A 82 5.06 -2.32 6.14
C VAL A 82 4.07 -1.81 7.19
N GLY A 83 4.47 -0.85 8.05
CA GLY A 83 3.58 -0.22 9.04
C GLY A 83 2.37 0.50 8.43
N TYR A 84 2.40 0.85 7.14
CA TYR A 84 1.27 1.46 6.44
C TYR A 84 0.24 0.45 5.90
N LEU A 85 0.57 -0.85 5.92
CA LEU A 85 -0.29 -1.88 5.37
C LEU A 85 -1.48 -2.15 6.31
N ASN A 86 -2.68 -1.81 5.82
CA ASN A 86 -3.92 -2.14 6.49
C ASN A 86 -4.31 -3.60 6.22
N PRO A 87 -4.55 -4.45 7.25
CA PRO A 87 -4.90 -5.85 7.08
C PRO A 87 -6.07 -6.12 6.14
N GLN A 88 -7.16 -5.36 6.27
CA GLN A 88 -8.34 -5.54 5.41
C GLN A 88 -8.01 -5.23 3.96
N ARG A 89 -7.39 -4.07 3.69
CA ARG A 89 -7.05 -3.67 2.32
C ARG A 89 -6.05 -4.62 1.69
N LEU A 90 -5.06 -5.07 2.45
CA LEU A 90 -4.10 -6.05 1.98
C LEU A 90 -4.80 -7.36 1.60
N PHE A 91 -5.76 -7.82 2.41
CA PHE A 91 -6.55 -9.02 2.11
C PHE A 91 -7.45 -8.85 0.87
N ASP A 92 -8.05 -7.68 0.69
CA ASP A 92 -8.94 -7.39 -0.46
C ASP A 92 -8.21 -7.53 -1.81
N MET A 93 -6.89 -7.28 -1.83
CA MET A 93 -6.05 -7.46 -3.04
C MET A 93 -5.93 -8.92 -3.50
N LYS A 94 -6.25 -9.91 -2.66
CA LYS A 94 -6.26 -11.34 -3.02
C LYS A 94 -4.94 -11.88 -3.61
N SER A 95 -3.82 -11.23 -3.31
CA SER A 95 -2.50 -11.64 -3.78
C SER A 95 -1.70 -12.34 -2.69
N LYS A 96 -1.59 -13.67 -2.80
CA LYS A 96 -0.74 -14.47 -1.90
C LYS A 96 0.74 -14.04 -1.94
N PRO A 97 1.36 -13.82 -3.12
CA PRO A 97 2.75 -13.33 -3.17
C PRO A 97 2.96 -12.05 -2.36
N LEU A 98 2.07 -11.07 -2.53
CA LEU A 98 2.12 -9.81 -1.79
C LEU A 98 1.97 -10.01 -0.27
N TRP A 99 1.09 -10.90 0.17
CA TRP A 99 0.91 -11.19 1.59
C TRP A 99 2.15 -11.80 2.23
N LEU A 100 2.78 -12.74 1.52
CA LEU A 100 4.02 -13.37 1.94
C LEU A 100 5.14 -12.32 2.00
N GLU A 101 5.28 -11.50 0.96
CA GLU A 101 6.28 -10.43 0.90
C GLU A 101 6.15 -9.45 2.07
N ALA A 102 4.92 -9.01 2.38
CA ALA A 102 4.69 -8.14 3.54
C ALA A 102 5.17 -8.80 4.85
N VAL A 103 4.86 -10.08 5.07
CA VAL A 103 5.29 -10.83 6.26
C VAL A 103 6.80 -11.06 6.26
N GLU A 104 7.40 -11.27 5.09
CA GLU A 104 8.85 -11.37 4.89
C GLU A 104 9.58 -10.07 5.26
N ARG A 105 8.90 -8.93 5.13
CA ARG A 105 9.37 -7.63 5.58
C ARG A 105 9.01 -7.29 7.03
N GLY A 106 8.45 -8.24 7.78
CA GLY A 106 8.20 -8.11 9.21
C GLY A 106 6.84 -7.50 9.52
N TRP A 107 5.93 -7.48 8.55
CA TRP A 107 4.55 -7.14 8.81
C TRP A 107 3.92 -8.18 9.74
N ASP A 108 3.30 -7.73 10.83
CA ASP A 108 2.62 -8.61 11.77
C ASP A 108 1.21 -8.94 11.26
N ALA A 109 1.03 -10.15 10.71
CA ALA A 109 -0.29 -10.64 10.30
C ALA A 109 -1.30 -10.75 11.47
N GLY A 110 -0.81 -10.72 12.71
CA GLY A 110 -1.60 -10.67 13.92
C GLY A 110 -1.98 -9.26 14.38
N GLN A 111 -1.48 -8.19 13.73
CA GLN A 111 -1.83 -6.83 14.11
C GLN A 111 -3.28 -6.51 13.76
N LEU A 112 -3.91 -5.70 14.59
CA LEU A 112 -5.27 -5.22 14.35
C LEU A 112 -5.24 -4.14 13.27
N GLY A 113 -6.23 -4.14 12.40
CA GLY A 113 -6.39 -3.04 11.45
C GLY A 113 -6.68 -1.72 12.16
N SER A 114 -5.97 -0.66 11.76
CA SER A 114 -6.28 0.70 12.20
C SER A 114 -7.40 1.28 11.33
N THR A 115 -8.65 0.90 11.57
CA THR A 115 -9.80 1.53 10.92
C THR A 115 -10.86 1.98 11.92
N PHE A 116 -11.47 3.13 11.60
CA PHE A 116 -12.61 3.73 12.31
C PHE A 116 -13.93 2.94 12.17
N SER A 117 -13.93 1.78 11.51
CA SER A 117 -15.10 0.91 11.31
C SER A 117 -15.01 -0.35 12.17
N HIS A 118 -16.18 -0.80 12.64
CA HIS A 118 -16.46 -1.59 13.84
C HIS A 118 -15.83 -2.99 14.01
N GLU A 119 -14.94 -3.44 13.13
CA GLU A 119 -14.31 -4.75 13.29
C GLU A 119 -12.79 -4.61 13.18
N ASN A 120 -12.13 -4.59 14.34
CA ASN A 120 -10.67 -4.71 14.48
C ASN A 120 -10.25 -6.15 14.13
N LEU A 121 -10.43 -6.55 12.87
CA LEU A 121 -10.00 -7.86 12.40
C LEU A 121 -8.50 -7.83 12.15
N ARG A 122 -7.84 -8.92 12.52
CA ARG A 122 -6.47 -9.21 12.10
C ARG A 122 -6.52 -9.84 10.72
N PHE A 123 -5.40 -9.81 10.02
CA PHE A 123 -5.29 -10.51 8.75
C PHE A 123 -5.60 -12.01 8.89
N LEU A 124 -5.16 -12.63 9.98
CA LEU A 124 -5.45 -14.04 10.28
C LEU A 124 -6.95 -14.34 10.43
N ASP A 125 -7.74 -13.38 10.91
CA ASP A 125 -9.19 -13.55 11.04
C ASP A 125 -9.85 -13.54 9.65
N LEU A 126 -9.33 -12.74 8.72
CA LEU A 126 -9.78 -12.68 7.33
C LEU A 126 -9.36 -13.94 6.53
N ALA A 127 -8.13 -14.41 6.74
CA ALA A 127 -7.55 -15.56 6.06
C ALA A 127 -8.00 -16.92 6.63
N CYS A 128 -8.84 -16.96 7.66
CA CYS A 128 -9.16 -18.17 8.43
C CYS A 128 -9.71 -19.36 7.62
N LYS A 129 -10.25 -19.09 6.42
CA LYS A 129 -10.76 -20.12 5.51
C LYS A 129 -9.67 -20.86 4.72
N ASP A 130 -8.47 -20.30 4.63
CA ASP A 130 -7.30 -20.90 3.98
C ASP A 130 -6.33 -21.39 5.06
N LEU A 131 -6.53 -22.62 5.53
CA LEU A 131 -5.76 -23.19 6.63
C LEU A 131 -4.26 -23.30 6.32
N ASP A 132 -3.90 -23.52 5.05
CA ASP A 132 -2.51 -23.61 4.63
C ASP A 132 -1.84 -22.22 4.68
N LEU A 133 -2.55 -21.19 4.23
CA LEU A 133 -2.10 -19.80 4.36
C LEU A 133 -1.94 -19.41 5.83
N VAL A 134 -2.92 -19.71 6.69
CA VAL A 134 -2.84 -19.42 8.14
C VAL A 134 -1.63 -20.11 8.78
N ARG A 135 -1.38 -21.39 8.43
CA ARG A 135 -0.21 -22.13 8.90
C ARG A 135 1.10 -21.52 8.41
N CYS A 136 1.17 -21.14 7.14
CA CYS A 136 2.33 -20.49 6.55
C CYS A 136 2.66 -19.18 7.28
N LEU A 137 1.69 -18.26 7.39
CA LEU A 137 1.84 -16.96 8.05
C LEU A 137 2.21 -17.11 9.53
N SER A 138 1.59 -18.05 10.23
CA SER A 138 1.89 -18.33 11.65
C SER A 138 3.32 -18.82 11.86
N THR A 139 3.86 -19.60 10.93
CA THR A 139 5.22 -20.14 11.00
C THR A 139 6.25 -19.04 10.76
N MET A 140 6.02 -18.21 9.74
CA MET A 140 6.90 -17.08 9.41
C MET A 140 6.96 -16.05 10.55
N GLY A 141 5.83 -15.77 11.20
CA GLY A 141 5.79 -14.86 12.37
C GLY A 141 6.52 -15.39 13.60
N ARG A 142 6.56 -16.72 13.80
CA ARG A 142 7.27 -17.33 14.95
C ARG A 142 8.79 -17.29 14.78
N ASN A 143 9.31 -17.50 13.59
CA ASN A 143 10.75 -17.54 13.33
C ASN A 143 11.45 -16.21 13.67
N ARG A 144 10.76 -15.08 13.53
CA ARG A 144 11.34 -13.75 13.84
C ARG A 144 11.39 -13.41 15.32
N ARG A 145 10.49 -13.96 16.12
CA ARG A 145 10.43 -13.69 17.58
C ARG A 145 11.70 -14.18 18.31
N TRP A 146 12.52 -15.00 17.65
CA TRP A 146 13.79 -15.53 18.13
C TRP A 146 15.03 -14.82 17.57
N GLN A 147 14.91 -13.99 16.54
CA GLN A 147 16.05 -13.27 15.93
C GLN A 147 16.31 -11.90 16.56
N ASN A 148 15.35 -11.35 17.31
CA ASN A 148 15.46 -10.07 18.02
C ASN A 148 15.69 -10.23 19.54
N ARG A 149 16.30 -11.35 19.98
CA ARG A 149 16.76 -11.56 21.36
C ARG A 149 18.27 -11.65 21.38
#